data_AF-A0A813EYP9-F1
#
_entry.id   AF-A0A813EYP9-F1
#
_cell.length_a   1.000
_cell.length_b   1.000
_cell.length_c   1.000
_cell.angle_alpha   90.00
_cell.angle_beta   90.00
_cell.angle_gamma   90.00
#
_symmetry.space_group_name_H-M   'P 1'
#
loop_
_entity.id
_entity.type
_entity.pdbx_description
1 polymer ?
#
loop_
_entity_poly.entity_id
_entity_poly.type
_entity_poly.pdbx_seq_one_letter_code
_entity_poly.pdbx_strand_id
1 'polypeptide(L)'
;MLGLQEVHPSKLPSIRDSVLQALGTSGFEGLFEILCIEAANSYSPLLVFERRTECERREVSGGDGVQIESLNFSFDGNEVCSKGCVSARFLRTGVQLCLANAHLEAGHAKLRQRNEMQSKIEASLASVNASPSLLVLVGDLNYRIEGEEGFGSIKEPTKSRPEDGNARFDAEFEQITNLCEAGMASERLFPARCQLRQAMLAGTAFKDFEEAAVTFQPTYKRTAVNRDEVNLKPGILSFDRKDRRLPGWCDRVLWRREGEVLVSASDYDAVESADFSDHRPVHVVLRISTPSLGRQQSKCQATPV
;
A
#
# COMPACT_ATOMS: atom_id res chain seq x y z
N MET A 1 10.86 0.30 0.81
CA MET A 1 9.81 1.14 1.43
C MET A 1 8.80 0.23 2.08
N LEU A 2 8.27 0.61 3.24
CA LEU A 2 7.27 -0.18 3.95
C LEU A 2 6.17 0.74 4.51
N GLY A 3 4.95 0.60 3.98
CA GLY A 3 3.76 1.17 4.62
C GLY A 3 3.31 0.23 5.73
N LEU A 4 3.17 0.75 6.95
CA LEU A 4 2.67 -0.02 8.09
C LEU A 4 1.35 0.57 8.55
N GLN A 5 0.42 -0.29 8.91
CA GLN A 5 -0.92 0.10 9.32
C GLN A 5 -1.33 -0.65 10.58
N GLU A 6 -2.13 0.02 11.40
CA GLU A 6 -2.59 -0.45 12.72
C GLU A 6 -1.45 -0.73 13.70
N VAL A 7 -0.24 -0.27 13.37
CA VAL A 7 0.95 -0.39 14.19
C VAL A 7 0.99 0.78 15.16
N HIS A 8 0.88 0.48 16.45
CA HIS A 8 1.14 1.48 17.48
C HIS A 8 2.59 2.00 17.35
N PRO A 9 2.86 3.33 17.45
CA PRO A 9 4.20 3.89 17.20
C PRO A 9 5.32 3.23 18.01
N SER A 10 5.05 2.79 19.24
CA SER A 10 6.02 2.07 20.08
C SER A 10 6.49 0.73 19.51
N LYS A 11 5.76 0.15 18.55
CA LYS A 11 6.10 -1.12 17.88
C LYS A 11 6.94 -0.91 16.61
N LEU A 12 7.05 0.32 16.11
CA LEU A 12 7.77 0.62 14.87
C LEU A 12 9.23 0.14 14.84
N PRO A 13 10.04 0.32 15.91
CA PRO A 13 11.42 -0.17 15.90
C PRO A 13 11.51 -1.68 15.70
N SER A 14 10.66 -2.47 16.39
CA SER A 14 10.67 -3.93 16.29
C SER A 14 10.21 -4.42 14.91
N ILE A 15 9.25 -3.74 14.29
CA ILE A 15 8.77 -4.10 12.95
C ILE A 15 9.79 -3.75 11.89
N ARG A 16 10.47 -2.59 12.00
CA ARG A 16 11.63 -2.26 11.15
C ARG A 16 12.64 -3.40 11.17
N ASP A 17 13.01 -3.86 12.36
CA ASP A 17 14.04 -4.89 12.51
C ASP A 17 13.59 -6.23 11.90
N SER A 18 12.32 -6.59 12.08
CA SER A 18 11.72 -7.81 11.50
C SER A 18 11.66 -7.76 9.97
N VAL A 19 11.34 -6.59 9.40
CA VAL A 19 11.29 -6.39 7.95
C VAL A 19 12.68 -6.45 7.33
N LEU A 20 13.67 -5.82 7.97
CA LEU A 20 15.06 -5.92 7.54
C LEU A 20 15.51 -7.40 7.55
N GLN A 21 15.20 -8.12 8.63
CA GLN A 21 15.49 -9.55 8.73
C GLN A 21 14.80 -10.36 7.62
N ALA A 22 13.52 -10.12 7.34
CA ALA A 22 12.73 -10.83 6.32
C ALA A 22 13.22 -10.57 4.89
N LEU A 23 13.77 -9.38 4.62
CA LEU A 23 14.43 -9.05 3.36
C LEU A 23 15.80 -9.76 3.21
N GLY A 24 16.17 -10.65 4.14
CA GLY A 24 17.38 -11.47 4.07
C GLY A 24 18.67 -10.71 4.41
N THR A 25 18.60 -9.66 5.24
CA THR A 25 19.73 -8.75 5.47
C THR A 25 20.74 -9.21 6.53
N SER A 26 20.78 -10.49 6.91
CA SER A 26 21.84 -10.99 7.80
C SER A 26 23.21 -10.76 7.16
N GLY A 27 23.99 -9.82 7.71
CA GLY A 27 25.30 -9.40 7.19
C GLY A 27 25.35 -8.02 6.52
N PHE A 28 24.25 -7.26 6.50
CA PHE A 28 24.18 -5.94 5.84
C PHE A 28 23.81 -4.78 6.80
N GLU A 29 24.47 -4.75 7.95
CA GLU A 29 24.50 -3.55 8.79
C GLU A 29 25.04 -2.37 7.96
N GLY A 30 24.22 -1.33 7.74
CA GLY A 30 24.64 -0.10 7.05
C GLY A 30 24.31 0.05 5.56
N LEU A 31 23.59 -0.90 4.93
CA LEU A 31 23.10 -0.74 3.55
C LEU A 31 21.79 0.05 3.43
N PHE A 32 20.99 0.11 4.50
CA PHE A 32 19.72 0.81 4.46
C PHE A 32 19.80 2.10 5.26
N GLU A 33 19.45 3.21 4.61
CA GLU A 33 19.31 4.52 5.26
C GLU A 33 17.84 4.79 5.51
N ILE A 34 17.50 5.14 6.75
CA ILE A 34 16.15 5.58 7.10
C ILE A 34 16.01 7.02 6.60
N LEU A 35 15.16 7.21 5.60
CA LEU A 35 14.91 8.53 5.03
C LEU A 35 13.83 9.28 5.82
N CYS A 36 12.87 8.56 6.41
CA CYS A 36 11.79 9.14 7.18
C CYS A 36 11.16 8.11 8.14
N ILE A 37 10.86 8.55 9.35
CA ILE A 37 9.95 7.89 10.29
C ILE A 37 8.96 8.96 10.75
N GLU A 38 7.72 8.86 10.33
CA GLU A 38 6.66 9.74 10.83
C GLU A 38 5.50 8.92 11.39
N ALA A 39 5.02 9.32 12.56
CA ALA A 39 3.76 8.88 13.11
C ALA A 39 2.80 10.07 13.17
N ALA A 40 1.64 9.94 12.53
CA ALA A 40 0.50 10.78 12.90
C ALA A 40 0.00 10.38 14.30
N ASN A 41 -0.87 11.18 14.92
CA ASN A 41 -1.58 10.83 16.16
C ASN A 41 -2.54 9.61 16.00
N SER A 42 -2.37 8.80 14.96
CA SER A 42 -3.17 7.66 14.54
C SER A 42 -2.26 6.52 14.05
N TYR A 43 -2.79 5.29 14.03
CA TYR A 43 -2.07 4.04 13.74
C TYR A 43 -1.64 3.87 12.26
N SER A 44 -1.28 4.94 11.55
CA SER A 44 -0.85 4.91 10.14
C SER A 44 0.59 5.44 9.98
N PRO A 45 1.60 4.75 10.52
CA PRO A 45 2.99 5.19 10.41
C PRO A 45 3.58 4.99 9.01
N LEU A 46 4.48 5.88 8.60
CA LEU A 46 5.25 5.76 7.36
C LEU A 46 6.72 5.51 7.71
N LEU A 47 7.27 4.39 7.21
CA LEU A 47 8.69 4.06 7.34
C LEU A 47 9.33 3.95 5.95
N VAL A 48 10.21 4.90 5.65
CA VAL A 48 10.91 4.95 4.36
C VAL A 48 12.37 4.59 4.57
N PHE A 49 12.83 3.59 3.83
CA PHE A 49 14.24 3.22 3.74
C PHE A 49 14.67 3.08 2.29
N GLU A 50 15.90 3.49 2.00
CA GLU A 50 16.58 3.30 0.71
C GLU A 50 17.75 2.32 0.90
N ARG A 51 17.92 1.39 -0.05
CA ARG A 51 19.12 0.55 -0.13
C ARG A 51 20.22 1.31 -0.85
N ARG A 52 21.36 1.54 -0.19
CA ARG A 52 22.58 2.06 -0.81
C ARG A 52 23.04 1.11 -1.90
N THR A 53 23.19 1.60 -3.12
CA THR A 53 24.03 0.96 -4.12
C THR A 53 25.48 1.11 -3.66
N GLU A 54 26.28 0.05 -3.71
CA GLU A 54 27.71 0.10 -3.38
C GLU A 54 28.47 0.96 -4.40
N CYS A 55 28.39 2.29 -4.26
CA CYS A 55 29.32 3.26 -4.79
C CYS A 55 28.94 4.64 -4.24
N GLU A 56 29.94 5.37 -3.74
CA GLU A 56 29.87 6.71 -3.14
C GLU A 56 29.44 6.78 -1.66
N ARG A 57 30.45 6.70 -0.77
CA ARG A 57 30.41 7.44 0.50
C ARG A 57 30.33 8.93 0.16
N ARG A 58 29.20 9.57 0.48
CA ARG A 58 29.18 11.01 0.78
C ARG A 58 28.85 11.17 2.26
N GLU A 59 29.65 11.98 2.95
CA GLU A 59 29.27 12.55 4.24
C GLU A 59 28.07 13.48 3.99
N VAL A 60 26.90 13.11 4.49
CA VAL A 60 25.73 14.01 4.49
C VAL A 60 25.75 14.78 5.80
N SER A 61 26.38 15.96 5.77
CA SER A 61 26.23 16.96 6.81
C SER A 61 24.87 17.66 6.66
N GLY A 62 23.90 17.31 7.51
CA GLY A 62 22.77 18.17 7.88
C GLY A 62 21.57 18.27 6.92
N GLY A 63 20.42 17.75 7.37
CA GLY A 63 19.07 18.23 7.04
C GLY A 63 18.65 18.18 5.56
N ASP A 64 18.34 16.99 5.05
CA ASP A 64 18.06 16.72 3.63
C ASP A 64 16.68 17.19 3.11
N GLY A 65 16.15 18.33 3.59
CA GLY A 65 14.97 18.96 2.99
C GLY A 65 13.71 18.08 2.90
N VAL A 66 13.61 17.04 3.72
CA VAL A 66 12.46 16.13 3.77
C VAL A 66 11.25 16.90 4.29
N GLN A 67 10.21 17.01 3.47
CA GLN A 67 8.94 17.64 3.83
C GLN A 67 7.93 16.56 4.16
N ILE A 68 7.36 16.62 5.35
CA ILE A 68 6.38 15.65 5.84
C ILE A 68 5.03 16.35 5.99
N GLU A 69 3.98 15.72 5.49
CA GLU A 69 2.61 16.22 5.57
C GLU A 69 1.68 15.09 6.04
N SER A 70 0.78 15.41 6.97
CA SER A 70 -0.23 14.47 7.47
C SER A 70 -1.62 15.03 7.26
N LEU A 71 -2.48 14.21 6.65
CA LEU A 71 -3.86 14.51 6.33
C LEU A 71 -4.77 13.55 7.08
N ASN A 72 -5.54 14.08 8.02
CA ASN A 72 -6.51 13.33 8.80
C ASN A 72 -7.93 13.57 8.25
N PHE A 73 -8.73 12.51 8.08
CA PHE A 73 -10.11 12.58 7.61
C PHE A 73 -11.08 11.99 8.64
N SER A 74 -11.90 12.84 9.26
CA SER A 74 -13.02 12.38 10.12
C SER A 74 -14.32 12.47 9.34
N PHE A 75 -15.10 11.38 9.33
CA PHE A 75 -16.40 11.32 8.66
C PHE A 75 -17.58 11.34 9.64
N ASP A 76 -17.30 11.11 10.93
CA ASP A 76 -18.33 10.96 11.98
C ASP A 76 -18.26 12.04 13.07
N GLY A 77 -17.43 13.08 12.89
CA GLY A 77 -17.27 14.16 13.87
C GLY A 77 -16.46 13.81 15.12
N ASN A 78 -15.89 12.59 15.18
CA ASN A 78 -15.01 12.18 16.26
C ASN A 78 -13.62 12.85 16.16
N GLU A 79 -13.02 13.19 17.30
CA GLU A 79 -11.68 13.81 17.41
C GLU A 79 -10.55 12.84 17.02
N VAL A 80 -10.73 11.53 17.22
CA VAL A 80 -9.75 10.51 16.83
C VAL A 80 -10.05 10.04 15.41
N CYS A 81 -9.11 10.28 14.52
CA CYS A 81 -9.22 9.97 13.11
C CYS A 81 -8.37 8.75 12.75
N SER A 82 -9.00 7.64 12.33
CA SER A 82 -8.33 6.40 11.92
C SER A 82 -8.07 6.31 10.40
N LYS A 83 -8.44 7.36 9.65
CA LYS A 83 -8.46 7.38 8.20
C LYS A 83 -7.69 8.58 7.67
N GLY A 84 -6.82 8.38 6.70
CA GLY A 84 -6.14 9.49 6.06
C GLY A 84 -4.86 9.13 5.37
N CYS A 85 -3.93 10.08 5.33
CA CYS A 85 -2.71 9.94 4.55
C CYS A 85 -1.54 10.61 5.24
N VAL A 86 -0.42 9.92 5.34
CA VAL A 86 0.87 10.50 5.72
C VAL A 86 1.77 10.47 4.51
N SER A 87 2.39 11.61 4.18
CA SER A 87 3.28 11.71 3.05
C SER A 87 4.66 12.27 3.42
N ALA A 88 5.67 11.84 2.68
CA ALA A 88 7.03 12.33 2.76
C ALA A 88 7.52 12.70 1.36
N ARG A 89 8.04 13.92 1.21
CA ARG A 89 8.64 14.43 -0.02
C ARG A 89 10.11 14.69 0.18
N PHE A 90 10.94 14.26 -0.76
CA PHE A 90 12.37 14.49 -0.75
C PHE A 90 12.93 14.49 -2.17
N LEU A 91 14.03 15.22 -2.36
CA LEU A 91 14.75 15.29 -3.62
C LEU A 91 15.86 14.25 -3.62
N ARG A 92 15.83 13.30 -4.55
CA ARG A 92 16.89 12.30 -4.70
C ARG A 92 17.33 12.23 -6.15
N THR A 93 18.62 12.40 -6.40
CA THR A 93 19.23 12.28 -7.75
C THR A 93 18.49 13.07 -8.85
N GLY A 94 17.93 14.23 -8.50
CA GLY A 94 17.17 15.08 -9.43
C GLY A 94 15.70 14.69 -9.62
N VAL A 95 15.20 13.68 -8.90
CA VAL A 95 13.81 13.26 -8.86
C VAL A 95 13.16 13.82 -7.59
N GLN A 96 12.10 14.62 -7.74
CA GLN A 96 11.25 14.99 -6.61
C GLN A 96 10.30 13.83 -6.32
N LEU A 97 10.67 12.99 -5.34
CA LEU A 97 9.90 11.83 -4.93
C LEU A 97 8.93 12.24 -3.82
N CYS A 98 7.65 11.89 -3.97
CA CYS A 98 6.65 11.98 -2.93
C CYS A 98 6.08 10.58 -2.67
N LEU A 99 6.14 10.15 -1.41
CA LEU A 99 5.59 8.88 -0.94
C LEU A 99 4.40 9.18 -0.05
N ALA A 100 3.25 8.58 -0.31
CA ALA A 100 2.02 8.79 0.43
C ALA A 100 1.46 7.44 0.91
N ASN A 101 1.36 7.22 2.23
CA ASN A 101 0.70 6.06 2.82
C ASN A 101 -0.72 6.45 3.24
N ALA A 102 -1.73 5.87 2.60
CA ALA A 102 -3.13 6.18 2.80
C ALA A 102 -3.90 5.00 3.43
N HIS A 103 -4.81 5.34 4.33
CA HIS A 103 -5.83 4.46 4.88
C HIS A 103 -7.19 5.07 4.57
N LEU A 104 -7.85 4.56 3.51
CA LEU A 104 -9.11 5.12 3.00
C LEU A 104 -10.33 4.48 3.67
N GLU A 105 -11.51 5.07 3.44
CA GLU A 105 -12.77 4.67 4.06
C GLU A 105 -13.11 3.18 3.86
N ALA A 106 -13.49 2.51 4.95
CA ALA A 106 -13.73 1.08 4.98
C ALA A 106 -15.19 0.72 4.64
N GLY A 107 -15.40 -0.50 4.17
CA GLY A 107 -16.72 -1.06 3.86
C GLY A 107 -17.06 -1.07 2.37
N HIS A 108 -17.80 -2.10 1.94
CA HIS A 108 -18.16 -2.34 0.54
C HIS A 108 -18.81 -1.13 -0.15
N ALA A 109 -19.84 -0.56 0.50
CA ALA A 109 -20.65 0.53 -0.05
C ALA A 109 -19.98 1.92 -0.10
N LYS A 110 -18.71 2.04 0.33
CA LYS A 110 -18.04 3.33 0.53
C LYS A 110 -17.14 3.77 -0.62
N LEU A 111 -17.40 3.27 -1.83
CA LEU A 111 -16.61 3.58 -3.04
C LEU A 111 -16.48 5.09 -3.27
N ARG A 112 -17.62 5.81 -3.22
CA ARG A 112 -17.63 7.25 -3.44
C ARG A 112 -16.78 8.01 -2.42
N GLN A 113 -16.87 7.64 -1.14
CA GLN A 113 -16.07 8.26 -0.08
C GLN A 113 -14.57 8.03 -0.30
N ARG A 114 -14.16 6.83 -0.73
CA ARG A 114 -12.76 6.54 -1.07
C ARG A 114 -12.26 7.40 -2.23
N ASN A 115 -13.05 7.55 -3.29
CA ASN A 115 -12.70 8.40 -4.43
C ASN A 115 -12.55 9.88 -4.00
N GLU A 116 -13.48 10.38 -3.16
CA GLU A 116 -13.43 11.74 -2.62
C GLU A 116 -12.20 11.97 -1.72
N MET A 117 -11.85 11.00 -0.87
CA MET A 117 -10.61 11.04 -0.06
C MET A 117 -9.37 11.09 -0.93
N GLN A 118 -9.31 10.23 -1.94
CA GLN A 118 -8.20 10.17 -2.88
C GLN A 118 -8.00 11.52 -3.60
N SER A 119 -9.09 12.14 -4.05
CA SER A 119 -9.04 13.47 -4.68
C SER A 119 -8.52 14.55 -3.72
N LYS A 120 -8.91 14.50 -2.45
CA LYS A 120 -8.42 15.43 -1.42
C LYS A 120 -6.93 15.23 -1.12
N ILE A 121 -6.45 13.98 -1.11
CA ILE A 121 -5.02 13.67 -0.96
C ILE A 121 -4.24 14.30 -2.12
N GLU A 122 -4.64 14.06 -3.36
CA GLU A 122 -3.94 14.65 -4.53
C GLU A 122 -3.95 16.17 -4.52
N ALA A 123 -5.09 16.80 -4.19
CA ALA A 123 -5.19 18.25 -4.14
C ALA A 123 -4.25 18.85 -3.08
N SER A 124 -4.12 18.19 -1.92
CA SER A 124 -3.19 18.64 -0.87
C SER A 124 -1.74 18.52 -1.34
N LEU A 125 -1.36 17.36 -1.88
CA LEU A 125 0.00 17.12 -2.35
C LEU A 125 0.40 18.04 -3.52
N ALA A 126 -0.54 18.42 -4.37
CA ALA A 126 -0.31 19.38 -5.46
C ALA A 126 -0.14 20.83 -4.98
N SER A 127 -0.68 21.18 -3.81
CA SER A 127 -0.62 22.55 -3.26
C SER A 127 0.77 22.93 -2.72
N VAL A 128 1.63 21.94 -2.46
CA VAL A 128 2.99 22.14 -1.97
C VAL A 128 3.91 22.48 -3.15
N ASN A 129 4.59 23.64 -3.09
CA ASN A 129 5.45 24.21 -4.13
C ASN A 129 6.20 23.14 -4.96
N ALA A 130 5.76 22.98 -6.22
CA ALA A 130 6.15 22.01 -7.24
C ALA A 130 5.52 20.59 -7.10
N SER A 131 4.85 20.14 -8.16
CA SER A 131 4.41 18.76 -8.31
C SER A 131 5.59 17.78 -8.24
N PRO A 132 5.44 16.63 -7.57
CA PRO A 132 6.50 15.63 -7.53
C PRO A 132 6.73 15.04 -8.94
N SER A 133 7.99 14.80 -9.28
CA SER A 133 8.35 14.06 -10.50
C SER A 133 7.87 12.61 -10.43
N LEU A 134 7.76 12.07 -9.22
CA LEU A 134 7.18 10.76 -8.96
C LEU A 134 6.39 10.79 -7.65
N LEU A 135 5.08 10.54 -7.74
CA LEU A 135 4.20 10.29 -6.60
C LEU A 135 3.96 8.79 -6.49
N VAL A 136 4.29 8.17 -5.36
CA VAL A 136 3.96 6.78 -5.05
C VAL A 136 2.96 6.77 -3.90
N LEU A 137 1.79 6.20 -4.13
CA LEU A 137 0.73 6.06 -3.15
C LEU A 137 0.57 4.60 -2.75
N VAL A 138 0.62 4.33 -1.45
CA VAL A 138 0.55 2.98 -0.87
C VAL A 138 -0.47 2.91 0.25
N GLY A 139 -0.87 1.69 0.62
CA GLY A 139 -1.61 1.40 1.86
C GLY A 139 -2.92 0.65 1.61
N ASP A 140 -3.69 0.45 2.69
CA ASP A 140 -5.08 0.02 2.67
C ASP A 140 -5.98 1.10 2.08
N LEU A 141 -6.14 1.00 0.77
CA LEU A 141 -7.05 1.84 0.01
C LEU A 141 -8.50 1.37 0.15
N ASN A 142 -8.76 0.23 0.80
CA ASN A 142 -10.07 -0.28 1.16
C ASN A 142 -11.05 -0.53 -0.01
N TYR A 143 -10.59 -0.50 -1.26
CA TYR A 143 -11.40 -0.89 -2.41
C TYR A 143 -11.67 -2.40 -2.37
N ARG A 144 -12.92 -2.79 -2.64
CA ARG A 144 -13.42 -4.15 -2.44
C ARG A 144 -13.59 -4.90 -3.76
N ILE A 145 -13.90 -6.18 -3.66
CA ILE A 145 -14.45 -6.96 -4.77
C ILE A 145 -15.93 -6.60 -4.93
N GLU A 146 -16.32 -6.17 -6.13
CA GLU A 146 -17.72 -5.95 -6.49
C GLU A 146 -18.47 -7.28 -6.57
N GLY A 147 -19.77 -7.21 -6.30
CA GLY A 147 -20.70 -8.32 -6.57
C GLY A 147 -20.79 -8.65 -8.06
N GLU A 148 -21.55 -9.67 -8.41
CA GLU A 148 -21.90 -9.92 -9.81
C GLU A 148 -22.63 -8.72 -10.44
N GLU A 149 -22.58 -8.60 -11.78
CA GLU A 149 -23.25 -7.50 -12.46
C GLU A 149 -24.76 -7.46 -12.13
N GLY A 150 -25.28 -6.26 -11.87
CA GLY A 150 -26.66 -6.07 -11.43
C GLY A 150 -26.91 -6.33 -9.94
N PHE A 151 -25.89 -6.71 -9.15
CA PHE A 151 -26.07 -6.87 -7.70
C PHE A 151 -26.15 -5.57 -6.90
N GLY A 152 -25.62 -4.46 -7.43
CA GLY A 152 -25.44 -3.23 -6.66
C GLY A 152 -24.48 -3.43 -5.48
N SER A 153 -24.44 -2.47 -4.55
CA SER A 153 -23.58 -2.61 -3.37
C SER A 153 -24.08 -3.74 -2.47
N ILE A 154 -23.17 -4.65 -2.13
CA ILE A 154 -23.44 -5.76 -1.23
C ILE A 154 -23.41 -5.23 0.20
N LYS A 155 -24.52 -5.38 0.92
CA LYS A 155 -24.57 -5.07 2.35
C LYS A 155 -23.90 -6.20 3.13
N GLU A 156 -22.69 -5.92 3.60
CA GLU A 156 -21.96 -6.82 4.51
C GLU A 156 -22.60 -6.82 5.91
N PRO A 157 -22.55 -7.95 6.63
CA PRO A 157 -22.97 -8.05 8.02
C PRO A 157 -22.08 -7.19 8.93
N THR A 158 -22.59 -6.87 10.11
CA THR A 158 -21.87 -6.09 11.13
C THR A 158 -21.43 -6.98 12.27
N LYS A 159 -20.45 -6.54 13.07
CA LYS A 159 -20.05 -7.26 14.30
C LYS A 159 -21.22 -7.51 15.25
N SER A 160 -22.19 -6.59 15.29
CA SER A 160 -23.43 -6.73 16.08
C SER A 160 -24.46 -7.68 15.48
N ARG A 161 -24.34 -8.02 14.19
CA ARG A 161 -25.25 -8.91 13.47
C ARG A 161 -24.48 -9.71 12.39
N PRO A 162 -23.67 -10.71 12.81
CA PRO A 162 -22.81 -11.48 11.92
C PRO A 162 -23.59 -12.43 10.98
N GLU A 163 -24.78 -12.85 11.42
CA GLU A 163 -25.72 -13.65 10.65
C GLU A 163 -26.99 -12.82 10.42
N ASP A 164 -26.92 -11.88 9.49
CA ASP A 164 -28.05 -10.99 9.24
C ASP A 164 -29.18 -11.63 8.43
N GLY A 165 -28.98 -12.88 7.96
CA GLY A 165 -29.93 -13.66 7.17
C GLY A 165 -29.96 -13.24 5.70
N ASN A 166 -28.96 -12.49 5.24
CA ASN A 166 -28.86 -12.08 3.85
C ASN A 166 -28.32 -13.22 2.97
N ALA A 167 -29.22 -14.14 2.59
CA ALA A 167 -28.88 -15.31 1.76
C ALA A 167 -28.10 -14.96 0.47
N ARG A 168 -28.31 -13.76 -0.05
CA ARG A 168 -27.62 -13.24 -1.23
C ARG A 168 -26.15 -12.91 -0.93
N PHE A 169 -25.89 -12.23 0.19
CA PHE A 169 -24.53 -12.05 0.70
C PHE A 169 -23.89 -13.41 1.00
N ASP A 170 -24.65 -14.33 1.61
CA ASP A 170 -24.11 -15.63 2.01
C ASP A 170 -23.59 -16.44 0.82
N ALA A 171 -24.39 -16.55 -0.24
CA ALA A 171 -23.97 -17.25 -1.45
C ALA A 171 -22.73 -16.62 -2.11
N GLU A 172 -22.71 -15.30 -2.23
CA GLU A 172 -21.59 -14.58 -2.83
C GLU A 172 -20.31 -14.68 -1.98
N PHE A 173 -20.45 -14.53 -0.67
CA PHE A 173 -19.34 -14.66 0.29
C PHE A 173 -18.70 -16.04 0.18
N GLU A 174 -19.49 -17.11 0.16
CA GLU A 174 -18.99 -18.47 0.00
C GLU A 174 -18.31 -18.68 -1.35
N GLN A 175 -18.93 -18.25 -2.45
CA GLN A 175 -18.37 -18.38 -3.80
C GLN A 175 -17.03 -17.66 -3.94
N ILE A 176 -16.97 -16.38 -3.56
CA ILE A 176 -15.73 -15.59 -3.65
C ILE A 176 -14.67 -16.18 -2.74
N THR A 177 -15.02 -16.50 -1.49
CA THR A 177 -14.05 -17.05 -0.53
C THR A 177 -13.45 -18.36 -1.03
N ASN A 178 -14.28 -19.28 -1.53
CA ASN A 178 -13.79 -20.56 -2.07
C ASN A 178 -12.86 -20.36 -3.28
N LEU A 179 -13.15 -19.39 -4.18
CA LEU A 179 -12.24 -19.05 -5.28
C LEU A 179 -10.90 -18.49 -4.77
N CYS A 180 -10.92 -17.69 -3.71
CA CYS A 180 -9.72 -17.14 -3.11
C CYS A 180 -8.88 -18.24 -2.42
N GLU A 181 -9.52 -19.11 -1.65
CA GLU A 181 -8.86 -20.25 -0.98
C GLU A 181 -8.31 -21.27 -1.98
N ALA A 182 -8.93 -21.40 -3.16
CA ALA A 182 -8.41 -22.18 -4.27
C ALA A 182 -7.27 -21.50 -5.07
N GLY A 183 -6.91 -20.26 -4.73
CA GLY A 183 -5.87 -19.50 -5.43
C GLY A 183 -6.27 -19.04 -6.84
N MET A 184 -7.57 -18.97 -7.13
CA MET A 184 -8.09 -18.66 -8.48
C MET A 184 -8.65 -17.23 -8.61
N ALA A 185 -8.73 -16.46 -7.52
CA ALA A 185 -9.43 -15.18 -7.53
C ALA A 185 -8.72 -14.11 -8.40
N SER A 186 -7.38 -14.08 -8.42
CA SER A 186 -6.63 -13.14 -9.27
C SER A 186 -6.85 -13.37 -10.77
N GLU A 187 -7.06 -14.63 -11.19
CA GLU A 187 -7.38 -14.96 -12.58
C GLU A 187 -8.86 -14.74 -12.91
N ARG A 188 -9.75 -15.12 -11.98
CA ARG A 188 -11.20 -15.22 -12.24
C ARG A 188 -11.99 -13.95 -11.94
N LEU A 189 -11.51 -13.13 -11.00
CA LEU A 189 -12.26 -11.95 -10.52
C LEU A 189 -11.53 -10.65 -10.84
N PHE A 190 -10.19 -10.64 -10.94
CA PHE A 190 -9.42 -9.44 -11.25
C PHE A 190 -9.15 -9.32 -12.77
N PRO A 191 -9.15 -8.11 -13.35
CA PRO A 191 -9.53 -6.82 -12.76
C PRO A 191 -11.03 -6.56 -12.75
N ALA A 192 -11.83 -7.39 -13.43
CA ALA A 192 -13.22 -7.12 -13.79
C ALA A 192 -14.13 -6.81 -12.60
N ARG A 193 -13.88 -7.40 -11.43
CA ARG A 193 -14.66 -7.20 -10.19
C ARG A 193 -13.90 -6.38 -9.15
N CYS A 194 -12.78 -5.75 -9.47
CA CYS A 194 -12.04 -4.93 -8.50
C CYS A 194 -12.51 -3.46 -8.57
N GLN A 195 -13.08 -2.95 -7.48
CA GLN A 195 -13.55 -1.55 -7.41
C GLN A 195 -12.48 -0.53 -7.80
N LEU A 196 -11.24 -0.72 -7.33
CA LEU A 196 -10.15 0.21 -7.65
C LEU A 196 -9.86 0.21 -9.15
N ARG A 197 -9.77 -0.97 -9.77
CA ARG A 197 -9.49 -1.07 -11.21
C ARG A 197 -10.61 -0.48 -12.05
N GLN A 198 -11.86 -0.78 -11.70
CA GLN A 198 -13.01 -0.17 -12.36
C GLN A 198 -13.01 1.37 -12.20
N ALA A 199 -12.72 1.88 -11.01
CA ALA A 199 -12.67 3.31 -10.74
C ALA A 199 -11.56 4.02 -11.55
N MET A 200 -10.37 3.40 -11.65
CA MET A 200 -9.25 3.86 -12.49
C MET A 200 -9.62 3.87 -13.98
N LEU A 201 -10.17 2.75 -14.49
CA LEU A 201 -10.58 2.62 -15.89
C LEU A 201 -11.66 3.62 -16.28
N ALA A 202 -12.60 3.90 -15.36
CA ALA A 202 -13.65 4.90 -15.55
C ALA A 202 -13.14 6.34 -15.35
N GLY A 203 -11.89 6.55 -14.90
CA GLY A 203 -11.33 7.86 -14.62
C GLY A 203 -11.96 8.58 -13.41
N THR A 204 -12.61 7.84 -12.52
CA THR A 204 -13.32 8.40 -11.34
C THR A 204 -12.46 8.48 -10.08
N ALA A 205 -11.31 7.81 -10.06
CA ALA A 205 -10.28 7.92 -9.02
C ALA A 205 -8.93 7.54 -9.62
N PHE A 206 -7.83 8.05 -9.03
CA PHE A 206 -6.46 7.71 -9.42
C PHE A 206 -6.20 7.87 -10.92
N LYS A 207 -6.70 8.95 -11.50
CA LYS A 207 -6.46 9.27 -12.90
C LYS A 207 -4.95 9.44 -13.13
N ASP A 208 -4.45 8.88 -14.23
CA ASP A 208 -3.03 8.93 -14.63
C ASP A 208 -2.07 8.20 -13.66
N PHE A 209 -2.59 7.46 -12.68
CA PHE A 209 -1.79 6.51 -11.91
C PHE A 209 -1.61 5.20 -12.67
N GLU A 210 -0.44 4.63 -12.51
CA GLU A 210 -0.05 3.30 -12.95
C GLU A 210 0.00 2.35 -11.73
N GLU A 211 -0.21 1.07 -11.99
CA GLU A 211 -0.08 0.01 -11.01
C GLU A 211 0.31 -1.28 -11.74
N ALA A 212 1.29 -2.01 -11.19
CA ALA A 212 1.78 -3.26 -11.76
C ALA A 212 0.66 -4.31 -11.85
N ALA A 213 0.90 -5.36 -12.65
CA ALA A 213 -0.05 -6.47 -12.75
C ALA A 213 -0.22 -7.15 -11.38
N VAL A 214 -1.44 -7.16 -10.86
CA VAL A 214 -1.80 -7.89 -9.64
C VAL A 214 -2.00 -9.35 -10.01
N THR A 215 -1.14 -10.22 -9.50
CA THR A 215 -1.23 -11.68 -9.70
C THR A 215 -1.50 -12.45 -8.40
N PHE A 216 -1.35 -11.77 -7.26
CA PHE A 216 -1.59 -12.29 -5.92
C PHE A 216 -3.07 -12.32 -5.53
N GLN A 217 -3.41 -13.17 -4.56
CA GLN A 217 -4.77 -13.33 -4.06
C GLN A 217 -5.18 -12.14 -3.16
N PRO A 218 -6.49 -11.91 -2.93
CA PRO A 218 -6.97 -10.83 -2.07
C PRO A 218 -6.25 -10.81 -0.71
N THR A 219 -5.86 -9.63 -0.24
CA THR A 219 -5.02 -9.46 0.95
C THR A 219 -5.83 -9.30 2.23
N TYR A 220 -7.14 -9.06 2.09
CA TYR A 220 -8.13 -8.90 3.14
C TYR A 220 -9.36 -9.76 2.81
N LYS A 221 -10.22 -10.20 3.74
CA LYS A 221 -10.02 -10.29 5.19
C LYS A 221 -9.53 -11.69 5.53
N ARG A 222 -8.23 -11.85 5.69
CA ARG A 222 -7.58 -13.13 5.94
C ARG A 222 -7.84 -13.62 7.35
N THR A 223 -7.75 -14.93 7.54
CA THR A 223 -7.63 -15.48 8.89
C THR A 223 -6.28 -15.06 9.46
N ALA A 224 -6.30 -14.38 10.61
CA ALA A 224 -5.11 -14.11 11.40
C ALA A 224 -4.75 -15.35 12.23
N VAL A 225 -3.49 -15.77 12.20
CA VAL A 225 -3.00 -16.86 13.04
C VAL A 225 -2.72 -16.31 14.44
N ASN A 226 -3.70 -16.43 15.34
CA ASN A 226 -3.42 -16.32 16.77
C ASN A 226 -2.71 -17.60 17.20
N ARG A 227 -1.49 -17.46 17.75
CA ARG A 227 -0.67 -18.59 18.22
C ARG A 227 -1.37 -19.48 19.26
N ASP A 228 -2.45 -18.99 19.85
CA ASP A 228 -3.18 -19.66 20.92
C ASP A 228 -4.44 -20.45 20.46
N GLU A 229 -4.95 -20.26 19.23
CA GLU A 229 -6.30 -20.77 18.89
C GLU A 229 -6.45 -21.58 17.58
N VAL A 230 -5.44 -21.72 16.71
CA VAL A 230 -5.67 -22.46 15.45
C VAL A 230 -4.48 -23.31 14.99
N ASN A 231 -4.76 -24.59 14.68
CA ASN A 231 -3.86 -25.54 14.01
C ASN A 231 -3.62 -25.23 12.50
N LEU A 232 -3.79 -23.98 12.06
CA LEU A 232 -3.52 -23.62 10.67
C LEU A 232 -2.01 -23.67 10.43
N LYS A 233 -1.60 -24.36 9.36
CA LYS A 233 -0.21 -24.30 8.92
C LYS A 233 0.05 -22.88 8.38
N PRO A 234 1.18 -22.25 8.72
CA PRO A 234 1.57 -20.97 8.14
C PRO A 234 1.53 -20.99 6.60
N GLY A 235 1.07 -19.90 5.99
CA GLY A 235 1.02 -19.74 4.53
C GLY A 235 -0.18 -20.42 3.83
N ILE A 236 -1.14 -20.97 4.56
CA ILE A 236 -2.42 -21.40 3.97
C ILE A 236 -3.27 -20.16 3.64
N LEU A 237 -3.76 -20.08 2.41
CA LEU A 237 -4.75 -19.08 1.99
C LEU A 237 -6.09 -19.38 2.68
N SER A 238 -6.41 -18.65 3.74
CA SER A 238 -7.65 -18.79 4.52
C SER A 238 -8.25 -17.42 4.81
N PHE A 239 -9.59 -17.34 4.84
CA PHE A 239 -10.33 -16.10 5.07
C PHE A 239 -11.22 -16.18 6.31
N ASP A 240 -11.47 -15.03 6.94
CA ASP A 240 -12.25 -14.95 8.17
C ASP A 240 -13.75 -15.22 7.90
N ARG A 241 -14.23 -16.36 8.42
CA ARG A 241 -15.65 -16.77 8.34
C ARG A 241 -16.45 -16.41 9.59
N LYS A 242 -15.82 -15.85 10.64
CA LYS A 242 -16.49 -15.40 11.88
C LYS A 242 -16.96 -13.95 11.79
N ASP A 243 -16.09 -13.03 11.33
CA ASP A 243 -16.46 -11.63 11.04
C ASP A 243 -16.41 -11.42 9.53
N ARG A 244 -17.54 -11.78 8.90
CA ARG A 244 -17.69 -12.02 7.47
C ARG A 244 -17.66 -10.72 6.68
N ARG A 245 -16.55 -10.52 5.97
CA ARG A 245 -16.33 -9.43 5.00
C ARG A 245 -15.91 -10.04 3.69
N LEU A 246 -16.39 -9.51 2.57
CA LEU A 246 -15.96 -10.04 1.27
C LEU A 246 -14.44 -9.89 1.15
N PRO A 247 -13.73 -10.91 0.65
CA PRO A 247 -12.32 -10.77 0.29
C PRO A 247 -12.07 -9.55 -0.60
N GLY A 248 -10.92 -8.90 -0.45
CA GLY A 248 -10.56 -7.66 -1.15
C GLY A 248 -9.06 -7.49 -1.36
N TRP A 249 -8.69 -6.93 -2.51
CA TRP A 249 -7.36 -6.35 -2.74
C TRP A 249 -7.33 -4.92 -2.19
N CYS A 250 -7.37 -4.84 -0.86
CA CYS A 250 -7.43 -3.58 -0.12
C CYS A 250 -6.08 -2.86 -0.12
N ASP A 251 -4.99 -3.62 -0.03
CA ASP A 251 -3.62 -3.12 0.15
C ASP A 251 -2.91 -2.96 -1.20
N ARG A 252 -2.60 -1.72 -1.61
CA ARG A 252 -2.19 -1.40 -2.98
C ARG A 252 -0.98 -0.49 -3.06
N VAL A 253 -0.30 -0.52 -4.21
CA VAL A 253 0.80 0.39 -4.53
C VAL A 253 0.60 0.93 -5.94
N LEU A 254 0.38 2.24 -6.04
CA LEU A 254 0.19 2.95 -7.30
C LEU A 254 1.23 4.06 -7.43
N TRP A 255 1.53 4.48 -8.65
CA TRP A 255 2.41 5.62 -8.87
C TRP A 255 1.94 6.51 -10.02
N ARG A 256 2.20 7.81 -9.92
CA ARG A 256 2.01 8.79 -10.98
C ARG A 256 3.34 9.49 -11.23
N ARG A 257 3.75 9.56 -12.48
CA ARG A 257 5.02 10.16 -12.91
C ARG A 257 4.76 11.45 -13.69
N GLU A 258 5.65 12.42 -13.52
CA GLU A 258 5.67 13.68 -14.26
C GLU A 258 7.07 13.91 -14.85
N GLY A 259 7.13 14.61 -15.98
CA GLY A 259 8.39 14.88 -16.68
C GLY A 259 9.05 13.63 -17.27
N GLU A 260 10.38 13.57 -17.21
CA GLU A 260 11.19 12.52 -17.85
C GLU A 260 11.48 11.30 -16.94
N VAL A 261 10.77 11.15 -15.83
CA VAL A 261 10.98 10.00 -14.93
C VAL A 261 10.47 8.73 -15.58
N LEU A 262 11.33 7.72 -15.67
CA LEU A 262 10.99 6.37 -16.11
C LEU A 262 10.91 5.46 -14.89
N VAL A 263 9.83 4.67 -14.82
CA VAL A 263 9.59 3.70 -13.75
C VAL A 263 9.35 2.34 -14.38
N SER A 264 10.04 1.31 -13.89
CA SER A 264 9.70 -0.09 -14.16
C SER A 264 9.42 -0.81 -12.84
N ALA A 265 8.34 -1.57 -12.78
CA ALA A 265 7.93 -2.31 -11.59
C ALA A 265 8.20 -3.82 -11.73
N SER A 266 8.68 -4.45 -10.67
CA SER A 266 8.80 -5.90 -10.52
C SER A 266 8.37 -6.33 -9.13
N ASP A 267 8.21 -7.64 -8.91
CA ASP A 267 8.00 -8.24 -7.58
C ASP A 267 6.81 -7.61 -6.83
N TYR A 268 5.69 -7.42 -7.54
CA TYR A 268 4.45 -6.89 -6.94
C TYR A 268 3.61 -8.04 -6.37
N ASP A 269 3.74 -8.30 -5.06
CA ASP A 269 3.16 -9.49 -4.43
C ASP A 269 2.77 -9.27 -2.96
N ALA A 270 1.93 -10.16 -2.44
CA ALA A 270 1.57 -10.26 -1.03
C ALA A 270 2.55 -11.17 -0.28
N VAL A 271 2.86 -10.84 0.97
CA VAL A 271 3.74 -11.64 1.83
C VAL A 271 2.89 -12.64 2.62
N GLU A 272 2.63 -13.80 2.02
CA GLU A 272 1.73 -14.83 2.60
C GLU A 272 2.22 -15.41 3.93
N SER A 273 3.53 -15.40 4.18
CA SER A 273 4.12 -15.87 5.44
C SER A 273 3.90 -14.90 6.63
N ALA A 274 3.43 -13.68 6.37
CA ALA A 274 3.13 -12.68 7.40
C ALA A 274 1.63 -12.73 7.75
N ASP A 275 1.24 -13.68 8.61
CA ASP A 275 -0.15 -14.06 8.86
C ASP A 275 -0.68 -13.63 10.25
N PHE A 276 0.00 -12.70 10.92
CA PHE A 276 -0.38 -12.17 12.24
C PHE A 276 -1.50 -11.12 12.21
N SER A 277 -1.94 -10.71 11.02
CA SER A 277 -3.03 -9.76 10.79
C SER A 277 -4.07 -10.38 9.85
N ASP A 278 -5.27 -9.82 9.82
CA ASP A 278 -6.30 -10.09 8.82
C ASP A 278 -6.00 -9.41 7.46
N HIS A 279 -4.91 -8.64 7.38
CA HIS A 279 -4.29 -8.18 6.13
C HIS A 279 -3.02 -8.99 5.82
N ARG A 280 -2.62 -9.01 4.54
CA ARG A 280 -1.29 -9.46 4.11
C ARG A 280 -0.47 -8.27 3.63
N PRO A 281 0.76 -8.08 4.12
CA PRO A 281 1.65 -7.04 3.61
C PRO A 281 1.83 -7.17 2.10
N VAL A 282 1.83 -6.05 1.40
CA VAL A 282 2.07 -5.98 -0.05
C VAL A 282 3.35 -5.22 -0.32
N HIS A 283 4.13 -5.69 -1.29
CA HIS A 283 5.38 -5.06 -1.71
C HIS A 283 5.47 -4.96 -3.23
N VAL A 284 6.23 -3.97 -3.72
CA VAL A 284 6.64 -3.85 -5.12
C VAL A 284 8.06 -3.28 -5.17
N VAL A 285 8.83 -3.68 -6.17
CA VAL A 285 10.13 -3.10 -6.49
C VAL A 285 9.98 -2.13 -7.66
N LEU A 286 10.18 -0.84 -7.39
CA LEU A 286 10.20 0.20 -8.43
C LEU A 286 11.64 0.56 -8.76
N ARG A 287 12.04 0.40 -10.03
CA ARG A 287 13.30 0.95 -10.56
C ARG A 287 13.00 2.27 -11.22
N ILE A 288 13.68 3.32 -10.75
CA ILE A 288 13.46 4.71 -11.17
C ILE A 288 14.71 5.18 -11.91
N SER A 289 14.54 5.81 -13.07
CA SER A 289 15.64 6.40 -13.82
C SER A 289 15.22 7.71 -14.48
N THR A 290 16.20 8.57 -14.78
CA THR A 290 16.01 9.78 -15.59
C THR A 290 17.05 9.83 -16.70
N PRO A 291 16.75 10.45 -17.85
CA PRO A 291 17.73 10.68 -18.92
C PRO A 291 18.95 11.50 -18.47
N SER A 292 18.79 12.39 -17.49
CA SER A 292 19.87 13.23 -16.95
C SER A 292 20.88 12.45 -16.09
N LEU A 293 20.47 11.35 -15.44
CA LEU A 293 21.34 10.45 -14.67
C LEU A 293 22.35 9.69 -15.57
N GLY A 294 21.97 9.37 -16.81
CA GLY A 294 22.84 8.67 -17.76
C GLY A 294 24.01 9.50 -18.31
N ARG A 295 23.95 10.84 -18.22
CA ARG A 295 25.04 11.73 -18.70
C ARG A 295 26.17 11.92 -17.70
N GLN A 296 25.93 11.72 -16.39
CA GLN A 296 26.96 11.98 -15.38
C GLN A 296 28.00 10.86 -15.22
N GLN A 297 27.71 9.64 -15.67
CA GLN A 297 28.67 8.52 -15.58
C GLN A 297 29.79 8.52 -16.65
N SER A 298 29.81 9.50 -17.57
CA SER A 298 30.77 9.52 -18.70
C SER A 298 31.92 10.53 -18.58
N LYS A 299 32.15 11.13 -17.41
CA LYS A 299 33.27 12.08 -17.20
C LYS A 299 34.16 11.72 -16.00
N CYS A 300 34.66 10.49 -15.94
CA CYS A 300 35.93 10.23 -15.27
C CYS A 300 37.03 10.31 -16.34
N GLN A 301 37.55 11.52 -16.57
CA GLN A 301 38.79 11.68 -17.34
C GLN A 301 39.94 11.11 -16.52
N ALA A 302 40.62 10.12 -17.07
CA ALA A 302 41.88 9.61 -16.54
C ALA A 302 42.91 10.74 -16.55
N THR A 303 43.47 11.04 -15.38
CA THR A 303 44.66 11.88 -15.26
C THR A 303 45.85 11.09 -15.83
N PRO A 304 46.63 11.62 -16.79
CA PRO A 304 47.82 10.94 -17.25
C PRO A 304 48.90 10.99 -16.15
N VAL A 305 49.64 9.89 -16.06
CA VAL A 305 50.75 9.62 -15.12
C VAL A 305 51.93 10.54 -15.36
#